data_AF-A0A1J5K5H8-F1
#
_entry.id   AF-A0A1J5K5H8-F1
#
_cell.length_a   1.000
_cell.length_b   1.000
_cell.length_c   1.000
_cell.angle_alpha   90.00
_cell.angle_beta   90.00
_cell.angle_gamma   90.00
#
_symmetry.space_group_name_H-M   'P 1'
#
loop_
_entity.id
_entity.type
_entity.pdbx_description
1 polymer ?
#
loop_
_entity_poly.entity_id
_entity_poly.type
_entity_poly.pdbx_seq_one_letter_code
_entity_poly.pdbx_strand_id
1 'polypeptide(L)'
;MSYEFYKVIHVFMIVLFVGSIAIQFFLENSPKSAKIISGVSSFLIFVGGMGLLARIGVSHGTGWPLWVKVKVGLWVLVAALGPILAKRLKSNRQFGYYAILVLIFSAIYVAVTKLA
;
A
#
# COMPACT_ATOMS: atom_id res chain seq x y z
N MET A 1 9.74 10.89 -16.70
CA MET A 1 8.40 10.27 -16.76
C MET A 1 7.34 11.26 -16.29
N SER A 2 6.16 11.24 -16.88
CA SER A 2 5.06 12.17 -16.56
C SER A 2 4.40 11.87 -15.21
N TYR A 3 3.67 12.85 -14.67
CA TYR A 3 2.81 12.65 -13.48
C TYR A 3 1.80 11.52 -13.69
N GLU A 4 1.17 11.48 -14.87
CA GLU A 4 0.20 10.44 -15.23
C GLU A 4 0.80 9.03 -15.23
N PHE A 5 2.04 8.87 -15.68
CA PHE A 5 2.74 7.58 -15.63
C PHE A 5 2.86 7.06 -14.19
N TYR A 6 3.31 7.90 -13.25
CA TYR A 6 3.42 7.50 -11.85
C TYR A 6 2.05 7.24 -11.22
N LYS A 7 1.02 8.00 -11.63
CA LYS A 7 -0.36 7.80 -11.15
C LYS A 7 -0.89 6.43 -11.56
N VAL A 8 -0.74 6.08 -12.83
CA VAL A 8 -1.15 4.77 -13.38
C VAL A 8 -0.40 3.64 -12.68
N ILE A 9 0.93 3.71 -12.58
CA ILE A 9 1.71 2.67 -11.88
C ILE A 9 1.29 2.53 -10.43
N HIS A 10 1.15 3.65 -9.70
CA HIS A 10 0.80 3.61 -8.28
C HIS A 10 -0.55 2.92 -8.07
N VAL A 11 -1.58 3.32 -8.80
CA VAL A 11 -2.92 2.72 -8.71
C VAL A 11 -2.93 1.26 -9.15
N PHE A 12 -2.27 0.94 -10.27
CA PHE A 12 -2.17 -0.44 -10.76
C PHE A 12 -1.51 -1.37 -9.73
N MET A 13 -0.44 -0.91 -9.08
CA MET A 13 0.23 -1.68 -8.03
C MET A 13 -0.64 -1.85 -6.78
N ILE A 14 -1.47 -0.86 -6.42
CA ILE A 14 -2.47 -1.00 -5.34
C ILE A 14 -3.45 -2.13 -5.66
N VAL A 15 -3.99 -2.18 -6.88
CA VAL A 15 -4.91 -3.24 -7.31
C VAL A 15 -4.24 -4.60 -7.25
N LEU A 16 -3.01 -4.73 -7.75
CA LEU A 16 -2.24 -5.97 -7.67
C LEU A 16 -1.94 -6.39 -6.22
N PHE A 17 -1.62 -5.44 -5.35
CA PHE A 17 -1.39 -5.70 -3.93
C PHE A 17 -2.64 -6.25 -3.26
N VAL A 18 -3.79 -5.57 -3.42
CA VAL A 18 -5.07 -5.98 -2.82
C VAL A 18 -5.48 -7.37 -3.31
N GLY A 19 -5.37 -7.65 -4.61
CA GLY A 19 -5.69 -8.97 -5.15
C GLY A 19 -4.75 -10.08 -4.63
N SER A 20 -3.44 -9.82 -4.64
CA SER A 20 -2.45 -10.82 -4.20
C SER A 20 -2.43 -11.05 -2.69
N ILE A 21 -2.77 -10.04 -1.88
CA ILE A 21 -2.92 -10.19 -0.43
C ILE A 21 -4.22 -10.88 -0.08
N ALA A 22 -5.32 -10.64 -0.81
CA ALA A 22 -6.58 -11.37 -0.63
C ALA A 22 -6.36 -12.87 -0.79
N ILE A 23 -5.66 -13.30 -1.85
CA ILE A 23 -5.31 -14.73 -2.05
C ILE A 23 -4.60 -15.30 -0.81
N GLN A 24 -3.71 -14.54 -0.19
CA GLN A 24 -2.99 -15.00 1.01
C GLN A 24 -3.87 -15.12 2.25
N PHE A 25 -4.91 -14.29 2.39
CA PHE A 25 -5.85 -14.38 3.50
C PHE A 25 -6.91 -15.46 3.31
N PHE A 26 -7.40 -15.67 2.08
CA PHE A 26 -8.53 -16.56 1.80
C PHE A 26 -8.14 -17.99 1.37
N LEU A 27 -6.91 -18.22 0.87
CA LEU A 27 -6.40 -19.57 0.62
C LEU A 27 -5.47 -20.01 1.77
N GLU A 28 -5.69 -21.20 2.31
CA GLU A 28 -4.78 -21.82 3.29
C GLU A 28 -3.38 -22.03 2.71
N ASN A 29 -3.31 -22.53 1.48
CA ASN A 29 -2.08 -22.79 0.75
C ASN A 29 -1.85 -21.74 -0.34
N SER A 30 -1.66 -20.49 0.07
CA SER A 30 -1.40 -19.38 -0.86
C SER A 30 -0.17 -19.66 -1.74
N PRO A 31 -0.26 -19.53 -3.07
CA PRO A 31 0.85 -19.82 -3.98
C PRO A 31 2.02 -18.85 -3.77
N LYS A 32 3.24 -19.31 -4.07
CA LYS A 32 4.47 -18.48 -3.98
C LYS A 32 4.37 -17.21 -4.83
N SER A 33 3.70 -17.29 -5.98
CA SER A 33 3.45 -16.15 -6.86
C SER A 33 2.68 -15.03 -6.16
N ALA A 34 1.62 -15.34 -5.40
CA ALA A 34 0.85 -14.32 -4.67
C ALA A 34 1.69 -13.58 -3.63
N LYS A 35 2.57 -14.31 -2.91
CA LYS A 35 3.50 -13.72 -1.93
C LYS A 35 4.48 -12.76 -2.60
N ILE A 36 5.09 -13.19 -3.71
CA ILE A 36 6.02 -12.37 -4.49
C ILE A 36 5.31 -11.14 -5.04
N ILE A 37 4.14 -11.31 -5.68
CA ILE A 37 3.36 -10.21 -6.24
C ILE A 37 3.00 -9.20 -5.15
N SER A 38 2.56 -9.65 -3.96
CA SER A 38 2.25 -8.72 -2.86
C SER A 38 3.46 -7.93 -2.37
N GLY A 39 4.64 -8.57 -2.27
CA GLY A 39 5.86 -7.88 -1.88
C GLY A 39 6.32 -6.87 -2.93
N VAL A 40 6.41 -7.30 -4.20
CA VAL A 40 6.84 -6.44 -5.30
C VAL A 40 5.86 -5.28 -5.51
N SER A 41 4.56 -5.55 -5.50
CA SER A 41 3.54 -4.50 -5.63
C SER A 41 3.62 -3.51 -4.46
N SER A 42 3.77 -3.94 -3.20
CA SER A 42 3.93 -3.02 -2.07
C SER A 42 5.15 -2.09 -2.22
N PHE A 43 6.27 -2.61 -2.72
CA PHE A 43 7.46 -1.82 -3.01
C PHE A 43 7.21 -0.82 -4.14
N LEU A 44 6.57 -1.25 -5.22
CA LEU A 44 6.27 -0.36 -6.36
C LEU A 44 5.15 0.65 -6.06
N ILE A 45 4.24 0.37 -5.13
CA ILE A 45 3.34 1.37 -4.56
C ILE A 45 4.17 2.48 -3.93
N PHE A 46 5.14 2.14 -3.08
CA PHE A 46 6.01 3.13 -2.44
C PHE A 46 6.80 3.96 -3.47
N VAL A 47 7.45 3.30 -4.44
CA VAL A 47 8.21 3.97 -5.51
C VAL A 47 7.31 4.87 -6.36
N GLY A 48 6.12 4.40 -6.76
CA GLY A 48 5.15 5.19 -7.49
C GLY A 48 4.66 6.41 -6.69
N GLY A 49 4.46 6.23 -5.38
CA GLY A 49 4.07 7.30 -4.47
C GLY A 49 5.15 8.38 -4.34
N MET A 50 6.42 8.00 -4.19
CA MET A 50 7.54 8.95 -4.18
C MET A 50 7.69 9.67 -5.52
N GLY A 51 7.52 8.94 -6.63
CA GLY A 51 7.49 9.52 -7.97
C GLY A 51 6.39 10.58 -8.12
N LEU A 52 5.19 10.35 -7.58
CA LEU A 52 4.12 11.34 -7.55
C LEU A 52 4.49 12.58 -6.73
N LEU A 53 5.05 12.40 -5.54
CA LEU A 53 5.50 13.51 -4.68
C LEU A 53 6.53 14.41 -5.37
N ALA A 54 7.50 13.80 -6.04
CA ALA A 54 8.52 14.53 -6.79
C ALA A 54 7.93 15.37 -7.94
N ARG A 55 6.82 14.94 -8.55
CA ARG A 55 6.15 15.66 -9.65
C ARG A 55 5.26 16.81 -9.18
N ILE A 56 4.82 16.79 -7.93
CA ILE A 56 4.04 17.89 -7.32
C ILE A 56 4.92 18.86 -6.52
N GLY A 57 6.25 18.76 -6.66
CA GLY A 57 7.20 19.69 -6.02
C GLY A 57 7.42 19.43 -4.52
N VAL A 58 6.96 18.31 -3.97
CA VAL A 58 7.24 17.95 -2.58
C VAL A 58 8.64 17.38 -2.48
N SER A 59 9.58 18.23 -2.02
CA SER A 59 10.96 17.87 -1.76
C SER A 59 11.13 17.16 -0.42
N HIS A 60 12.00 16.16 -0.40
CA HIS A 60 12.50 15.46 0.81
C HIS A 60 13.31 16.40 1.73
N GLY A 61 13.86 17.49 1.19
CA GLY A 61 14.80 18.37 1.91
C GLY A 61 14.15 19.46 2.76
N THR A 62 12.92 19.86 2.46
CA THR A 62 12.21 20.94 3.18
C THR A 62 11.25 20.44 4.26
N GLY A 63 11.30 19.14 4.56
CA GLY A 63 10.34 18.48 5.44
C GLY A 63 9.04 18.16 4.72
N TRP A 64 8.56 16.92 4.88
CA TRP A 64 7.29 16.51 4.31
C TRP A 64 6.10 17.13 5.05
N PRO A 65 5.04 17.55 4.33
CA PRO A 65 3.74 17.85 4.92
C PRO A 65 3.24 16.68 5.77
N LEU A 66 2.41 16.96 6.79
CA LEU A 66 1.93 15.92 7.71
C LEU A 66 1.16 14.82 6.96
N TRP A 67 0.31 15.19 6.01
CA TRP A 67 -0.44 14.22 5.18
C TRP A 67 0.49 13.23 4.47
N VAL A 68 1.67 13.66 4.03
CA VAL A 68 2.66 12.78 3.39
C VAL A 68 3.25 11.82 4.41
N LYS A 69 3.64 12.33 5.59
CA LYS A 69 4.19 11.50 6.68
C LYS A 69 3.19 10.42 7.11
N VAL A 70 1.94 10.80 7.32
CA VAL A 70 0.85 9.88 7.70
C VAL A 70 0.61 8.86 6.58
N LYS A 71 0.52 9.30 5.33
CA LYS A 71 0.31 8.40 4.18
C LYS A 71 1.43 7.39 4.02
N VAL A 72 2.69 7.83 4.14
CA VAL A 72 3.85 6.94 4.08
C VAL A 72 3.83 5.95 5.25
N GLY A 73 3.54 6.42 6.47
CA GLY A 73 3.39 5.55 7.64
C GLY A 73 2.33 4.46 7.44
N LEU A 74 1.14 4.83 6.93
CA LEU A 74 0.08 3.89 6.62
C LEU A 74 0.50 2.88 5.54
N TRP A 75 1.22 3.31 4.50
CA TRP A 75 1.73 2.38 3.48
C TRP A 75 2.76 1.40 4.02
N VAL A 76 3.66 1.85 4.90
CA VAL A 76 4.62 0.97 5.58
C VAL A 76 3.89 -0.04 6.46
N LEU A 77 2.86 0.40 7.20
CA LEU A 77 2.01 -0.49 8.00
C LEU A 77 1.31 -1.52 7.12
N VAL A 78 0.72 -1.12 5.98
CA VAL A 78 0.08 -2.05 5.04
C VAL A 78 1.08 -3.07 4.48
N ALA A 79 2.26 -2.62 4.06
CA ALA A 79 3.30 -3.47 3.48
C ALA A 79 3.86 -4.48 4.50
N ALA A 80 4.02 -4.09 5.76
CA ALA A 80 4.51 -4.95 6.82
C ALA A 80 3.40 -5.87 7.39
N LEU A 81 2.27 -5.28 7.81
CA LEU A 81 1.19 -6.01 8.47
C LEU A 81 0.48 -6.97 7.52
N GLY A 82 0.34 -6.65 6.23
CA GLY A 82 -0.36 -7.52 5.28
C GLY A 82 0.18 -8.95 5.29
N PRO A 83 1.45 -9.18 4.91
CA PRO A 83 2.06 -10.51 4.93
C PRO A 83 2.16 -11.12 6.33
N ILE A 84 2.40 -10.31 7.37
CA ILE A 84 2.49 -10.79 8.76
C ILE A 84 1.15 -11.37 9.21
N LEU A 85 0.07 -10.61 9.05
CA LEU A 85 -1.28 -11.02 9.45
C LEU A 85 -1.75 -12.22 8.62
N ALA A 86 -1.49 -12.23 7.31
CA ALA A 86 -1.81 -13.36 6.44
C ALA A 86 -1.11 -14.67 6.86
N LYS A 87 0.10 -14.57 7.43
CA LYS A 87 0.85 -15.72 7.94
C LYS A 87 0.46 -16.12 9.37
N ARG A 88 0.14 -15.16 10.23
CA ARG A 88 0.00 -15.38 11.68
C ARG A 88 -1.43 -15.62 12.15
N LEU A 89 -2.44 -15.06 11.48
CA LEU A 89 -3.85 -15.28 11.83
C LEU A 89 -4.32 -16.67 11.33
N LYS A 90 -4.79 -17.51 12.25
CA LYS A 90 -5.35 -18.84 11.93
C LYS A 90 -6.87 -18.90 11.99
N SER A 91 -7.49 -18.35 13.04
CA SER A 91 -8.95 -18.41 13.25
C SER A 91 -9.73 -17.31 12.50
N ASN A 92 -9.22 -16.07 12.50
CA ASN A 92 -9.95 -14.91 11.98
C ASN A 92 -9.20 -14.22 10.83
N ARG A 93 -8.85 -14.99 9.79
CA ARG A 93 -8.09 -14.49 8.63
C ARG A 93 -8.79 -13.34 7.91
N GLN A 94 -10.11 -13.41 7.80
CA GLN A 94 -10.92 -12.36 7.16
C GLN A 94 -10.82 -11.02 7.88
N PHE A 95 -10.78 -11.02 9.21
CA PHE A 95 -10.58 -9.80 10.00
C PHE A 95 -9.26 -9.11 9.64
N GLY A 96 -8.18 -9.89 9.49
CA GLY A 96 -6.88 -9.36 9.06
C GLY A 96 -6.94 -8.70 7.68
N TYR A 97 -7.65 -9.30 6.73
CA TYR A 97 -7.86 -8.71 5.41
C TYR A 97 -8.63 -7.39 5.48
N TYR A 98 -9.75 -7.35 6.22
CA TYR A 98 -10.53 -6.13 6.39
C TYR A 98 -9.76 -5.02 7.11
N ALA A 99 -8.92 -5.37 8.10
CA ALA A 99 -8.03 -4.41 8.76
C ALA A 99 -7.04 -3.77 7.76
N ILE A 100 -6.47 -4.57 6.85
CA ILE A 100 -5.60 -4.04 5.78
C ILE A 100 -6.37 -3.13 4.83
N LEU A 101 -7.61 -3.47 4.45
CA LEU A 101 -8.44 -2.60 3.61
C LEU A 101 -8.72 -1.26 4.31
N VAL A 102 -9.06 -1.26 5.60
CA VAL A 102 -9.27 -0.03 6.38
C VAL A 102 -8.02 0.86 6.37
N LEU A 103 -6.82 0.28 6.52
CA LEU A 103 -5.57 1.04 6.42
C LEU A 103 -5.34 1.64 5.02
N ILE A 104 -5.63 0.89 3.96
CA ILE A 104 -5.53 1.37 2.57
C ILE A 104 -6.52 2.52 2.34
N PHE A 105 -7.78 2.37 2.75
CA PHE A 105 -8.79 3.44 2.63
C PHE A 105 -8.39 4.67 3.44
N SER A 106 -7.83 4.48 4.64
CA SER A 106 -7.30 5.59 5.45
C SER A 106 -6.17 6.33 4.71
N ALA A 107 -5.26 5.60 4.05
CA ALA A 107 -4.18 6.20 3.27
C ALA A 107 -4.69 6.98 2.05
N ILE A 108 -5.76 6.49 1.40
CA ILE A 108 -6.45 7.19 0.32
C ILE A 108 -7.13 8.45 0.85
N TYR A 109 -7.89 8.34 1.94
CA TYR A 109 -8.58 9.47 2.56
C TYR A 109 -7.62 10.60 2.91
N VAL A 110 -6.52 10.30 3.58
CA VAL A 110 -5.46 11.28 3.92
C VAL A 110 -4.90 11.97 2.68
N ALA A 111 -4.72 11.23 1.58
CA ALA A 111 -4.23 11.79 0.33
C ALA A 111 -5.24 12.72 -0.35
N VAL A 112 -6.53 12.39 -0.30
CA VAL A 112 -7.62 13.14 -0.94
C VAL A 112 -7.92 14.42 -0.15
N THR A 113 -8.04 14.31 1.17
CA THR A 113 -8.32 15.46 2.03
C THR A 113 -7.10 16.33 2.29
N LYS A 114 -5.89 15.84 1.94
CA LYS A 114 -4.60 16.47 2.27
C LYS A 114 -4.58 16.89 3.73
N LEU A 115 -4.81 15.92 4.62
CA LEU A 115 -4.97 16.14 6.05
C LEU A 115 -3.78 16.94 6.63
N ALA A 116 -3.98 18.26 6.74
CA ALA A 116 -3.11 19.35 7.20
C ALA A 116 -1.60 19.07 7.23
#